data_AF-J2KZ37-F1
#
_entry.id   AF-J2KZ37-F1
#
_cell.length_a   1.000
_cell.length_b   1.000
_cell.length_c   1.000
_cell.angle_alpha   90.00
_cell.angle_beta   90.00
_cell.angle_gamma   90.00
#
_symmetry.space_group_name_H-M   'P 1'
#
loop_
_entity.id
_entity.type
_entity.pdbx_description
1 polymer ?
#
loop_
_entity_poly.entity_id
_entity_poly.type
_entity_poly.pdbx_seq_one_letter_code
_entity_poly.pdbx_strand_id
1 'polypeptide(L)'
;MFMRKTSEKRVAQGNRPPYALTATWENRSELLAIMHNAMNLAEQVQKLWERSGQIGRISQSDTDEMVLLLSELSALSEAARQLD
;
A
#
# COMPACT_ATOMS: atom_id res chain seq x y z
N MET A 1 -3.57 41.03 30.88
CA MET A 1 -3.06 40.91 29.50
C MET A 1 -2.70 39.44 29.29
N PHE A 2 -3.60 38.65 28.69
CA PHE A 2 -3.47 37.19 28.61
C PHE A 2 -2.54 36.79 27.45
N MET A 3 -1.57 35.92 27.76
CA MET A 3 -0.72 35.22 26.82
C MET A 3 -1.52 34.30 25.90
N ARG A 4 -1.15 34.23 24.61
CA ARG A 4 -1.09 32.97 23.85
C ARG A 4 0.09 33.00 22.89
N LYS A 5 1.13 32.24 23.23
CA LYS A 5 2.07 31.67 22.25
C LYS A 5 1.28 30.61 21.49
N THR A 6 1.17 30.75 20.17
CA THR A 6 0.78 29.63 19.30
C THR A 6 1.96 29.31 18.41
N SER A 7 2.66 28.27 18.82
CA SER A 7 3.67 27.56 18.06
C SER A 7 3.04 27.07 16.76
N GLU A 8 3.52 27.61 15.64
CA GLU A 8 3.19 27.15 14.31
C GLU A 8 3.77 25.74 14.13
N LYS A 9 2.97 24.71 14.43
CA LYS A 9 3.24 23.34 14.02
C LYS A 9 3.18 23.30 12.50
N ARG A 10 4.32 23.48 11.82
CA ARG A 10 4.49 22.97 10.46
C ARG A 10 4.47 21.46 10.52
N VAL A 11 3.27 20.90 10.43
CA VAL A 11 3.10 19.48 10.13
C VAL A 11 3.66 19.32 8.72
N ALA A 12 4.73 18.55 8.59
CA ALA A 12 5.26 18.12 7.31
C ALA A 12 4.13 17.39 6.56
N GLN A 13 3.44 18.10 5.67
CA GLN A 13 2.68 17.48 4.60
C GLN A 13 3.71 16.80 3.70
N GLY A 14 4.02 15.55 4.00
CA GLY A 14 4.54 14.65 2.98
C GLY A 14 3.52 14.66 1.84
N ASN A 15 3.97 15.00 0.63
CA ASN A 15 3.20 14.93 -0.60
C ASN A 15 2.62 13.51 -0.77
N ARG A 16 1.47 13.22 -0.17
CA ARG A 16 0.57 12.19 -0.69
C ARG A 16 -0.23 12.87 -1.80
N PRO A 17 -0.05 12.50 -3.08
CA PRO A 17 -0.94 12.99 -4.12
C PRO A 17 -2.39 12.68 -3.72
N PRO A 18 -3.36 13.53 -4.09
CA PRO A 18 -4.76 13.26 -3.79
C PRO A 18 -5.13 11.94 -4.48
N TYR A 19 -5.43 10.91 -3.69
CA TYR A 19 -5.94 9.63 -4.17
C TYR A 19 -7.37 9.85 -4.68
N ALA A 20 -7.52 10.44 -5.86
CA ALA A 20 -8.81 10.57 -6.51
C ALA A 20 -9.00 9.39 -7.46
N LEU A 21 -9.15 8.18 -6.89
CA LEU A 21 -9.73 7.07 -7.63
C LEU A 21 -11.24 7.38 -7.74
N THR A 22 -11.73 7.60 -8.96
CA THR A 22 -13.16 7.81 -9.18
C THR A 22 -13.84 6.45 -9.36
N ALA A 23 -14.41 5.90 -8.29
CA ALA A 23 -15.20 4.67 -8.39
C ALA A 23 -16.53 4.97 -9.10
N THR A 24 -16.76 4.33 -10.24
CA THR A 24 -17.97 4.43 -11.06
C THR A 24 -18.69 3.08 -11.12
N TRP A 25 -19.88 3.04 -11.70
CA TRP A 25 -20.56 1.76 -11.91
C TRP A 25 -19.87 0.95 -13.02
N GLU A 26 -19.36 1.65 -14.03
CA GLU A 26 -18.65 1.13 -15.19
C GLU A 26 -17.35 0.44 -14.79
N ASN A 27 -16.55 1.02 -13.88
CA ASN A 27 -15.27 0.44 -13.45
C ASN A 27 -15.40 -0.49 -12.23
N ARG A 28 -16.62 -0.73 -11.71
CA ARG A 28 -16.86 -1.51 -10.48
C ARG A 28 -16.25 -2.91 -10.53
N SER A 29 -16.41 -3.64 -11.62
CA SER A 29 -15.91 -5.02 -11.73
C SER A 29 -14.39 -5.08 -11.71
N GLU A 30 -13.74 -4.13 -12.39
CA GLU A 30 -12.28 -4.03 -12.48
C GLU A 30 -11.69 -3.61 -11.14
N LEU A 31 -12.30 -2.63 -10.48
CA LEU A 31 -11.90 -2.21 -9.14
C LEU A 31 -12.02 -3.35 -8.12
N LEU A 32 -13.11 -4.12 -8.16
CA LEU A 32 -13.28 -5.29 -7.30
C LEU A 32 -12.22 -6.36 -7.56
N ALA A 33 -11.86 -6.60 -8.82
CA ALA A 33 -10.79 -7.54 -9.17
C ALA A 33 -9.43 -7.06 -8.63
N ILE A 34 -9.11 -5.77 -8.77
CA ILE A 34 -7.89 -5.18 -8.21
C ILE A 34 -7.85 -5.33 -6.69
N MET A 35 -8.95 -5.02 -6.01
CA MET A 35 -9.04 -5.15 -4.54
C MET A 35 -8.85 -6.60 -4.09
N HIS A 36 -9.49 -7.55 -4.77
CA HIS A 36 -9.34 -8.97 -4.48
C HIS A 36 -7.90 -9.46 -4.69
N ASN A 37 -7.25 -9.04 -5.78
CA ASN A 37 -5.87 -9.40 -6.06
C ASN A 37 -4.91 -8.77 -5.03
N ALA A 38 -5.14 -7.52 -4.63
CA ALA A 38 -4.35 -6.85 -3.61
C ALA A 38 -4.47 -7.55 -2.25
N MET A 39 -5.68 -8.01 -1.89
CA MET A 39 -5.90 -8.82 -0.68
C MET A 39 -5.10 -10.12 -0.74
N ASN A 40 -5.16 -10.86 -1.84
CA ASN A 40 -4.42 -12.12 -2.00
C ASN A 40 -2.91 -11.93 -1.95
N LEU A 41 -2.38 -10.85 -2.52
CA LEU A 41 -0.95 -10.53 -2.44
C LEU A 41 -0.53 -10.11 -1.03
N ALA A 42 -1.36 -9.34 -0.33
CA ALA A 42 -1.10 -8.98 1.07
C ALA A 42 -1.05 -10.23 1.98
N GLU A 43 -1.94 -11.20 1.75
CA GLU A 43 -1.89 -12.49 2.45
C GLU A 43 -0.60 -13.27 2.15
N GLN A 44 -0.12 -13.25 0.91
CA GLN A 44 1.14 -13.90 0.53
C GLN A 44 2.34 -13.24 1.20
N VAL A 45 2.38 -11.90 1.21
CA VAL A 45 3.41 -11.12 1.92
C VAL A 45 3.40 -11.47 3.41
N GLN A 46 2.22 -11.57 4.03
CA GLN A 46 2.11 -11.95 5.43
C GLN A 46 2.61 -13.38 5.69
N LYS A 47 2.20 -14.36 4.88
CA LYS A 47 2.65 -15.76 5.01
C LYS A 47 4.16 -15.89 4.82
N LEU A 48 4.72 -15.14 3.86
CA LEU A 48 6.15 -15.03 3.62
C LEU A 48 6.88 -14.43 4.84
N TRP A 49 6.34 -13.35 5.41
CA TRP A 49 6.89 -12.75 6.61
C TRP A 49 6.88 -13.71 7.80
N GLU A 50 5.77 -14.40 8.03
CA GLU A 50 5.60 -15.35 9.13
C GLU A 50 6.55 -16.55 9.01
N ARG A 51 6.67 -17.15 7.80
CA ARG A 51 7.57 -18.29 7.57
C ARG A 51 9.04 -17.89 7.72
N SER A 52 9.43 -16.71 7.24
CA SER A 52 10.81 -16.23 7.33
C SER A 52 11.18 -15.76 8.75
N GLY A 53 10.21 -15.21 9.49
CA GLY A 53 10.39 -14.82 10.89
C GLY A 53 10.60 -16.00 11.84
N GLN A 54 10.03 -17.17 11.55
CA GLN A 54 10.26 -18.40 12.33
C GLN A 54 11.73 -18.86 12.32
N ILE A 55 12.51 -18.47 11.30
CA ILE A 55 13.90 -18.88 11.13
C ILE A 55 14.87 -17.85 11.77
N GLY A 56 14.34 -16.75 12.32
CA GLY A 56 15.13 -15.67 12.96
C GLY A 56 15.99 -14.85 11.97
N ARG A 57 15.98 -15.22 10.68
CA ARG A 57 16.61 -14.52 9.56
C ARG A 57 15.78 -14.77 8.31
N ILE A 58 15.50 -13.70 7.59
CA ILE A 58 14.91 -13.78 6.26
C ILE A 58 16.00 -14.26 5.30
N SER A 59 15.75 -15.36 4.59
CA SER A 59 16.69 -15.84 3.56
C SER A 59 16.75 -14.84 2.40
N GLN A 60 17.82 -14.88 1.59
CA GLN A 60 17.88 -14.04 0.39
C GLN A 60 16.72 -14.37 -0.57
N SER A 61 16.41 -15.65 -0.74
CA SER A 61 15.28 -16.10 -1.56
C SER A 61 13.95 -15.53 -1.07
N ASP A 62 13.71 -15.54 0.25
CA ASP A 62 12.49 -14.95 0.81
C ASP A 62 12.47 -13.43 0.67
N THR A 63 13.64 -12.78 0.74
CA THR A 63 13.76 -11.34 0.52
C THR A 63 13.42 -10.98 -0.93
N ASP A 64 13.92 -11.76 -1.89
CA ASP A 64 13.63 -11.59 -3.31
C ASP A 64 12.13 -11.79 -3.59
N GLU A 65 11.52 -12.82 -3.01
CA GLU A 65 10.07 -13.05 -3.10
C GLU A 65 9.26 -11.90 -2.47
N MET A 66 9.73 -11.34 -1.35
CA MET A 66 9.09 -10.19 -0.70
C MET A 66 9.08 -8.97 -1.62
N VAL A 67 10.21 -8.69 -2.26
CA VAL A 67 10.36 -7.57 -3.19
C VAL A 67 9.43 -7.74 -4.39
N LEU A 68 9.30 -8.96 -4.92
CA LEU A 68 8.38 -9.25 -6.02
C LEU A 68 6.92 -9.00 -5.63
N LEU A 69 6.46 -9.56 -4.51
CA LEU A 69 5.08 -9.38 -4.04
C LEU A 69 4.73 -7.91 -3.76
N LEU A 70 5.67 -7.15 -3.17
CA LEU A 70 5.48 -5.71 -2.95
C LEU A 70 5.46 -4.92 -4.26
N SER A 71 6.24 -5.34 -5.26
CA SER A 71 6.22 -4.74 -6.60
C SER A 71 4.89 -4.98 -7.31
N GLU A 72 4.31 -6.18 -7.18
CA GLU A 72 2.99 -6.50 -7.71
C GLU A 72 1.88 -5.70 -7.03
N LEU A 73 1.94 -5.53 -5.71
CA LEU A 73 1.03 -4.63 -4.98
C LEU A 73 1.12 -3.19 -5.46
N SER A 74 2.33 -2.70 -5.73
CA SER A 74 2.53 -1.36 -6.31
C SER A 74 1.93 -1.27 -7.71
N ALA A 75 2.07 -2.30 -8.54
CA ALA A 75 1.49 -2.35 -9.87
C ALA A 75 -0.05 -2.35 -9.82
N LEU A 76 -0.68 -3.05 -8.87
CA LEU A 76 -2.13 -2.99 -8.66
C LEU A 76 -2.59 -1.59 -8.21
N SER A 77 -1.81 -0.91 -7.38
CA SER A 77 -2.11 0.48 -7.01
C SER A 77 -2.04 1.44 -8.20
N GLU A 78 -1.11 1.19 -9.13
CA GLU A 78 -1.01 1.96 -10.36
C GLU A 78 -2.16 1.65 -11.32
N ALA A 79 -2.50 0.36 -11.48
CA ALA A 79 -3.64 -0.08 -12.29
C ALA A 79 -4.94 0.54 -11.79
N ALA A 80 -5.15 0.59 -10.46
CA ALA A 80 -6.31 1.26 -9.88
C ALA A 80 -6.34 2.74 -10.29
N ARG A 81 -5.21 3.43 -10.25
CA ARG A 81 -5.12 4.86 -10.61
C ARG A 81 -5.45 5.13 -12.08
N GLN A 82 -5.29 4.14 -12.95
CA GLN A 82 -5.59 4.25 -14.39
C GLN A 82 -7.05 3.92 -14.72
N LEU A 83 -7.85 3.48 -13.73
CA LEU A 83 -9.30 3.35 -13.85
C LEU A 83 -9.96 4.73 -13.71
N ASP A 84 -9.73 5.61 -14.68
CA ASP A 84 -10.50 6.85 -14.87
C ASP A 84 -11.65 6.63 -15.88
#